data_AF-A0A2K3M4B2-F1
#
_entry.id   AF-A0A2K3M4B2-F1
#
_cell.length_a   1.000
_cell.length_b   1.000
_cell.length_c   1.000
_cell.angle_alpha   90.00
_cell.angle_beta   90.00
_cell.angle_gamma   90.00
#
_symmetry.space_group_name_H-M   'P 1'
#
loop_
_entity.id
_entity.type
_entity.pdbx_description
1 polymer ?
#
loop_
_entity_poly.entity_id
_entity_poly.type
_entity_poly.pdbx_seq_one_letter_code
_entity_poly.pdbx_strand_id
1 'polypeptide(L)'
;MVLEATMICIDNSEWMRNGDYSPSRFQAQADAVNLICGAKTQSNPENTVGVLIMAGKGVRVLVTPTSDLGKILACMHGLEVGGEMNLAAGIQVAQ
;
A
#
# COMPACT_ATOMS: atom_id res chain seq x y z
N MET A 1 3.20 16.86 -12.72
CA MET A 1 1.75 16.54 -12.69
C MET A 1 1.04 17.59 -11.85
N VAL A 2 -0.30 17.59 -11.78
CA VAL A 2 -1.06 18.46 -10.85
C VAL A 2 -1.03 17.88 -9.43
N LEU A 3 -1.49 18.66 -8.45
CA LEU A 3 -1.68 18.20 -7.07
C LEU A 3 -2.72 17.08 -7.01
N GLU A 4 -2.39 15.99 -6.32
CA GLU A 4 -3.28 14.84 -6.14
C GLU A 4 -3.08 14.17 -4.77
N ALA A 5 -4.13 13.51 -4.30
CA ALA A 5 -4.07 12.56 -3.18
C ALA A 5 -4.21 11.14 -3.76
N THR A 6 -3.25 10.27 -3.46
CA THR A 6 -3.22 8.88 -3.95
C THR A 6 -3.43 7.92 -2.80
N MET A 7 -4.44 7.05 -2.89
CA MET A 7 -4.61 5.92 -1.98
C MET A 7 -4.07 4.66 -2.63
N ILE A 8 -3.09 4.02 -1.99
CA ILE A 8 -2.54 2.73 -2.41
C ILE A 8 -3.23 1.63 -1.60
N CYS A 9 -3.98 0.79 -2.30
CA CYS A 9 -4.68 -0.35 -1.72
C CYS A 9 -3.85 -1.62 -1.94
N ILE A 10 -3.35 -2.19 -0.85
CA ILE A 10 -2.42 -3.31 -0.86
C ILE A 10 -3.19 -4.59 -0.53
N ASP A 11 -3.00 -5.62 -1.35
CA ASP A 11 -3.46 -6.96 -0.99
C ASP A 11 -2.39 -7.66 -0.14
N ASN A 12 -2.79 -8.24 0.98
CA ASN A 12 -1.97 -9.05 1.87
C ASN A 12 -2.62 -10.43 2.13
N SER A 13 -3.45 -10.90 1.19
CA SER A 13 -4.10 -12.21 1.25
C SER A 13 -3.11 -13.37 1.12
N GLU A 14 -3.54 -14.60 1.39
CA GLU A 14 -2.68 -15.80 1.26
C GLU A 14 -2.00 -15.93 -0.12
N TRP A 15 -2.63 -15.41 -1.19
CA TRP A 15 -2.07 -15.41 -2.54
C TRP A 15 -0.76 -14.63 -2.67
N MET A 16 -0.50 -13.70 -1.73
CA MET A 16 0.71 -12.88 -1.73
C MET A 16 1.93 -13.59 -1.13
N ARG A 17 1.76 -14.79 -0.56
CA ARG A 17 2.86 -15.64 -0.11
C ARG A 17 3.63 -16.27 -1.28
N ASN A 18 3.05 -16.27 -2.48
CA ASN A 18 3.63 -16.90 -3.66
C ASN A 18 5.04 -16.37 -3.96
N GLY A 19 5.93 -17.28 -4.36
CA GLY A 19 7.32 -16.99 -4.73
C GLY A 19 7.54 -16.81 -6.24
N ASP A 20 6.47 -16.51 -7.00
CA ASP A 20 6.56 -16.23 -8.44
C ASP A 20 7.23 -14.89 -8.76
N TYR A 21 7.36 -14.03 -7.74
CA TYR A 21 8.25 -12.88 -7.72
C TYR A 21 9.28 -13.07 -6.61
N SER A 22 10.55 -12.80 -6.90
CA SER A 22 11.62 -12.83 -5.89
C SER A 22 11.57 -11.59 -4.99
N PRO A 23 11.73 -11.71 -3.66
CA PRO A 23 11.81 -12.94 -2.87
C PRO A 23 10.43 -13.55 -2.55
N SER A 24 9.37 -12.76 -2.53
CA SER A 24 7.98 -13.18 -2.54
C SER A 24 7.13 -12.11 -3.24
N ARG A 25 5.92 -12.46 -3.68
CA ARG A 25 4.98 -11.52 -4.28
C ARG A 25 4.64 -10.37 -3.35
N PHE A 26 4.46 -10.64 -2.05
CA PHE A 26 4.24 -9.60 -1.06
C PHE A 26 5.42 -8.62 -0.95
N GLN A 27 6.65 -9.13 -0.91
CA GLN A 27 7.83 -8.27 -0.82
C GLN A 27 8.03 -7.43 -2.09
N ALA A 28 7.85 -8.05 -3.27
CA ALA A 28 7.89 -7.34 -4.53
C ALA A 28 6.81 -6.24 -4.62
N GLN A 29 5.62 -6.51 -4.06
CA GLN A 29 4.58 -5.50 -3.94
C GLN A 29 4.97 -4.36 -3.00
N ALA A 30 5.61 -4.64 -1.86
CA ALA A 30 6.11 -3.60 -0.96
C ALA A 30 7.14 -2.68 -1.64
N ASP A 31 8.03 -3.25 -2.46
CA ASP A 31 8.99 -2.48 -3.26
C ASP A 31 8.28 -1.62 -4.32
N ALA A 32 7.23 -2.14 -4.95
CA ALA A 32 6.41 -1.38 -5.90
C ALA A 32 5.69 -0.19 -5.23
N VAL A 33 5.16 -0.39 -4.02
CA VAL A 33 4.56 0.70 -3.23
C VAL A 33 5.59 1.80 -2.99
N ASN A 34 6.79 1.43 -2.56
CA ASN A 34 7.87 2.38 -2.31
C ASN A 34 8.24 3.20 -3.57
N LEU A 35 8.32 2.53 -4.72
CA LEU A 35 8.57 3.16 -6.01
C LEU A 35 7.47 4.17 -6.39
N ILE A 36 6.21 3.77 -6.25
CA ILE A 36 5.06 4.63 -6.59
C ILE A 36 5.01 5.84 -5.67
N CYS A 37 5.20 5.66 -4.36
CA CYS A 37 5.24 6.75 -3.40
C CYS A 37 6.33 7.76 -3.75
N GLY A 38 7.55 7.28 -4.01
CA GLY A 38 8.66 8.14 -4.44
C GLY A 38 8.35 8.91 -5.73
N ALA A 39 7.80 8.24 -6.74
CA ALA A 39 7.43 8.87 -8.00
C ALA A 39 6.34 9.94 -7.82
N LYS A 40 5.31 9.67 -7.01
CA LYS A 40 4.21 10.62 -6.73
C LYS A 40 4.71 11.86 -6.01
N THR A 41 5.51 11.71 -4.97
CA THR A 41 6.09 12.85 -4.22
C THR A 41 7.10 13.65 -5.07
N GLN A 42 7.87 12.99 -5.94
CA GLN A 42 8.76 13.70 -6.88
C GLN A 42 8.01 14.47 -7.97
N SER A 43 6.84 13.96 -8.40
CA SER A 43 6.05 14.59 -9.46
C SER A 43 5.38 15.89 -9.05
N ASN A 44 5.11 16.05 -7.74
CA ASN A 44 4.68 17.28 -7.08
C ASN A 44 4.97 17.14 -5.56
N PRO A 45 5.76 18.05 -4.95
CA PRO A 45 6.11 17.99 -3.52
C PRO A 45 4.92 18.04 -2.55
N GLU A 46 3.77 18.55 -2.98
CA GLU A 46 2.55 18.64 -2.18
C GLU A 46 1.66 17.40 -2.31
N ASN A 47 2.01 16.44 -3.18
CA ASN A 47 1.25 15.20 -3.30
C ASN A 47 1.27 14.42 -1.99
N THR A 48 0.11 13.86 -1.66
CA THR A 48 -0.06 13.02 -0.48
C THR A 48 -0.35 11.59 -0.90
N VAL A 49 0.22 10.65 -0.15
CA VAL A 49 -0.01 9.22 -0.37
C VAL A 49 -0.47 8.58 0.92
N GLY A 50 -1.57 7.83 0.83
CA GLY A 50 -2.06 6.97 1.91
C GLY A 50 -1.95 5.50 1.51
N VAL A 51 -1.91 4.62 2.51
CA VAL A 51 -1.76 3.19 2.32
C VAL A 51 -2.76 2.43 3.19
N LEU A 52 -3.45 1.47 2.59
CA LEU A 52 -4.33 0.53 3.30
C LEU A 52 -4.05 -0.90 2.88
N ILE A 53 -4.40 -1.85 3.75
CA ILE A 53 -4.42 -3.28 3.45
C ILE A 53 -5.86 -3.77 3.28
N MET A 54 -6.06 -4.78 2.43
CA MET A 54 -7.39 -5.29 2.07
C MET A 54 -7.70 -6.70 2.56
N ALA A 55 -6.76 -7.41 3.19
CA ALA A 55 -6.93 -8.78 3.67
C ALA A 55 -6.48 -8.95 5.14
N GLY A 56 -6.36 -10.19 5.60
CA GLY A 56 -6.00 -10.53 6.97
C GLY A 56 -7.15 -10.31 7.96
N LYS A 57 -6.96 -9.42 8.95
CA LYS A 57 -7.97 -9.09 9.97
C LYS A 57 -9.09 -8.15 9.45
N GLY A 58 -9.06 -7.81 8.16
CA GLY A 58 -9.96 -6.89 7.50
C GLY A 58 -9.25 -5.66 6.94
N VAL A 59 -10.02 -4.81 6.26
CA VAL A 59 -9.50 -3.59 5.64
C VAL A 59 -9.03 -2.62 6.72
N ARG A 60 -7.78 -2.15 6.60
CA ARG A 60 -7.19 -1.23 7.58
C ARG A 60 -6.31 -0.20 6.92
N VAL A 61 -6.53 1.07 7.25
CA VAL A 61 -5.63 2.16 6.89
C VAL A 61 -4.37 2.06 7.74
N LEU A 62 -3.22 1.91 7.09
CA LEU A 62 -1.92 1.89 7.74
C LEU A 62 -1.35 3.29 7.90
N VAL A 63 -1.51 4.10 6.86
CA VAL A 63 -1.08 5.50 6.80
C VAL A 63 -2.15 6.31 6.10
N THR A 64 -2.64 7.36 6.76
CA THR A 64 -3.50 8.37 6.12
C THR A 64 -2.70 9.21 5.15
N PRO A 65 -3.31 9.78 4.08
CA PRO A 65 -2.61 10.62 3.10
C PRO A 65 -1.65 11.61 3.74
N THR A 66 -0.36 11.46 3.43
CA THR A 66 0.73 12.29 3.95
C THR A 66 1.81 12.49 2.90
N SER A 67 2.58 13.57 3.03
CA SER A 67 3.81 13.81 2.25
C SER A 67 5.05 13.22 2.93
N ASP A 68 4.92 12.65 4.14
CA ASP A 68 5.99 12.02 4.89
C ASP A 68 6.29 10.62 4.35
N LEU A 69 7.28 10.55 3.44
CA LEU A 69 7.73 9.29 2.86
C LEU A 69 8.23 8.30 3.91
N GLY A 70 8.82 8.77 5.02
CA GLY A 70 9.33 7.90 6.09
C GLY A 70 8.21 7.08 6.75
N LYS A 71 7.05 7.71 7.02
CA LYS A 71 5.87 7.02 7.54
C LYS A 71 5.30 6.00 6.56
N ILE A 72 5.27 6.35 5.28
CA ILE A 72 4.76 5.47 4.22
C ILE A 72 5.64 4.23 4.05
N LEU A 73 6.96 4.40 4.04
CA LEU A 73 7.91 3.27 3.94
C LEU A 73 7.84 2.39 5.19
N ALA A 74 7.75 3.01 6.38
CA ALA A 74 7.72 2.29 7.65
C ALA A 74 6.48 1.39 7.79
N CYS A 75 5.34 1.75 7.18
CA CYS A 75 4.08 1.03 7.37
C CYS A 75 4.05 -0.36 6.72
N MET A 76 4.96 -0.63 5.79
CA MET A 76 5.08 -1.93 5.13
C MET A 76 5.78 -2.98 5.99
N HIS A 77 6.53 -2.56 7.01
CA HIS A 77 7.25 -3.47 7.88
C HIS A 77 6.32 -4.19 8.87
N GLY A 78 6.52 -5.50 9.04
CA GLY A 78 5.78 -6.30 10.02
C GLY A 78 4.34 -6.62 9.64
N LEU A 79 3.95 -6.39 8.39
CA LEU A 79 2.64 -6.81 7.89
C LEU A 79 2.62 -8.33 7.70
N GLU A 80 1.57 -8.95 8.23
CA GLU A 80 1.31 -10.38 8.07
C GLU A 80 0.52 -10.64 6.78
N VAL A 81 0.94 -11.66 6.06
CA VAL A 81 0.24 -12.19 4.90
C VAL A 81 -0.73 -13.27 5.38
N GLY A 82 -2.01 -13.13 5.04
CA GLY A 82 -3.02 -14.16 5.26
C GLY A 82 -4.45 -13.69 5.04
N GLY A 83 -5.38 -14.65 5.14
CA GLY A 83 -6.81 -14.41 4.91
C GLY A 83 -7.17 -14.16 3.45
N GLU A 84 -8.38 -13.63 3.23
CA GLU A 84 -8.93 -13.31 1.90
C GLU A 84 -9.08 -11.81 1.71
N MET A 85 -8.89 -11.35 0.46
CA MET A 85 -9.02 -9.95 0.09
C MET A 85 -10.48 -9.50 0.05
N ASN A 86 -10.79 -8.38 0.69
CA ASN A 86 -12.09 -7.72 0.60
C ASN A 86 -11.99 -6.43 -0.22
N LEU A 87 -12.08 -6.57 -1.55
CA LEU A 87 -11.97 -5.44 -2.47
C LEU A 87 -13.07 -4.39 -2.27
N ALA A 88 -14.31 -4.82 -2.04
CA ALA A 88 -15.44 -3.91 -1.88
C ALA A 88 -15.28 -3.00 -0.66
N ALA A 89 -14.91 -3.57 0.49
CA ALA A 89 -14.60 -2.78 1.69
C ALA A 89 -13.34 -1.92 1.48
N GLY A 90 -12.35 -2.43 0.73
CA GLY A 90 -11.13 -1.68 0.39
C GLY A 90 -11.45 -0.37 -0.32
N ILE A 91 -12.28 -0.45 -1.36
CA ILE A 91 -12.72 0.73 -2.12
C ILE A 91 -13.56 1.67 -1.25
N GLN A 92 -14.46 1.14 -0.42
CA GLN A 92 -15.30 1.95 0.48
C GLN A 92 -14.51 2.71 1.54
N VAL A 93 -13.38 2.17 2.00
CA VAL A 93 -12.49 2.83 2.97
C VAL A 93 -11.53 3.81 2.27
N ALA A 94 -11.22 3.59 0.98
CA ALA A 94 -10.29 4.40 0.21
C ALA A 94 -10.87 5.73 -0.32
N GLN A 95 -12.19 5.83 -0.45
CA GLN A 95 -12.88 7.01 -1.03
C GLN A 95 -12.96 8.19 -0.07
#